data_AF-A0A812RQG3-F1
#
_entry.id   AF-A0A812RQG3-F1
#
_cell.length_a   1.000
_cell.length_b   1.000
_cell.length_c   1.000
_cell.angle_alpha   90.00
_cell.angle_beta   90.00
_cell.angle_gamma   90.00
#
_symmetry.space_group_name_H-M   'P 1'
#
loop_
_entity.id
_entity.type
_entity.pdbx_description
1 polymer ?
#
loop_
_entity_poly.entity_id
_entity_poly.type
_entity_poly.pdbx_seq_one_letter_code
_entity_poly.pdbx_strand_id
1 'polypeptide(L)'
;MACAPDTAKRMALWRWLIADEVGMISSRLLAQVELRTQGCVPGSSRWKHDAAGKARPFAGLNVLFSGDFWQLPPPEGGFLADLPLRLRAPGKAAAAGQTRDPLVEHGQSLFWDGAVQGVTELLERVRCKDKWWNEVVDEMRDGRLSEKNHKYLHGKRVEGCTLSPEERRSRQRVLVDGPCDQRLHEEKFLNATVVVANNDAKYQINKDRAKAYALAAQTPLRWSVAKDRAGAEALQTQACDKQAKVRWLQYHDMDTEGLCGMLPLAVGMPVALTHHVDRSKKSLLKGRIGHVHSWEWLENEQQPSVVYVKFEDADWKLEGTEEVGLYPITRTTRNWKLDKNRKPPKLGVDREQIPLVPAFAITAHASQGKTLIAVLLDLNVDSRTHAAYGTVVASRVRSRHDLLILRPFPLWLFQRGATEGPGLLLRKLRGDHIDWEALHEARWPRAPCQTCKKRKSWDQFAHAQWELIRSNRDGKCLECQRADNPKGP
;
A
#
# COMPACT_ATOMS: atom_id res chain seq x y z
N MET A 1 -23.65 1.70 4.04
CA MET A 1 -24.28 0.38 4.25
C MET A 1 -24.49 0.18 5.74
N ALA A 2 -25.72 -0.11 6.15
CA ALA A 2 -26.02 -0.49 7.52
C ALA A 2 -25.39 -1.84 7.87
N CYS A 3 -24.96 -2.02 9.12
CA CYS A 3 -24.49 -3.31 9.61
C CYS A 3 -25.66 -4.29 9.61
N ALA A 4 -25.44 -5.54 9.19
CA ALA A 4 -26.48 -6.57 9.30
C ALA A 4 -26.93 -6.67 10.78
N PRO A 5 -28.25 -6.78 11.08
CA PRO A 5 -28.76 -6.71 12.45
C PRO A 5 -28.06 -7.65 13.43
N ASP A 6 -27.75 -8.89 13.01
CA ASP A 6 -27.08 -9.86 13.86
C ASP A 6 -25.61 -9.51 14.15
N THR A 7 -24.92 -8.90 13.17
CA THR A 7 -23.58 -8.40 13.39
C THR A 7 -23.59 -7.21 14.34
N ALA A 8 -24.57 -6.31 14.23
CA ALA A 8 -24.74 -5.19 15.16
C ALA A 8 -25.00 -5.68 16.60
N LYS A 9 -25.87 -6.70 16.77
CA LYS A 9 -26.11 -7.33 18.08
C LYS A 9 -24.84 -7.94 18.68
N ARG A 10 -24.03 -8.64 17.88
CA ARG A 10 -22.74 -9.17 18.33
C ARG A 10 -21.75 -8.06 18.69
N MET A 11 -21.66 -7.02 17.87
CA MET A 11 -20.80 -5.86 18.11
C MET A 11 -21.16 -5.13 19.41
N ALA A 12 -22.44 -5.05 19.77
CA ALA A 12 -22.89 -4.43 21.02
C ALA A 12 -22.32 -5.11 22.27
N LEU A 13 -21.91 -6.38 22.16
CA LEU A 13 -21.33 -7.17 23.24
C LEU A 13 -19.79 -7.22 23.21
N TRP A 14 -19.16 -6.58 22.22
CA TRP A 14 -17.70 -6.55 22.14
C TRP A 14 -17.09 -5.84 23.34
N ARG A 15 -15.90 -6.27 23.72
CA ARG A 15 -15.08 -5.68 24.80
C ARG A 15 -13.70 -5.28 24.31
N TRP A 16 -13.26 -5.93 23.24
CA TRP A 16 -11.95 -5.76 22.64
C TRP A 16 -12.11 -5.63 21.12
N LEU A 17 -11.34 -4.71 20.54
CA LEU A 17 -11.09 -4.60 19.12
C LEU A 17 -9.57 -4.71 18.92
N ILE A 18 -9.13 -5.74 18.23
CA ILE A 18 -7.71 -5.94 17.89
C ILE A 18 -7.55 -5.63 16.41
N ALA A 19 -6.66 -4.71 16.10
CA ALA A 19 -6.39 -4.23 14.75
C ALA A 19 -4.89 -4.37 14.47
N ASP A 20 -4.55 -5.43 13.74
CA ASP A 20 -3.18 -5.66 13.27
C ASP A 20 -2.87 -4.89 11.98
N GLU A 21 -1.59 -4.71 11.69
CA GLU A 21 -1.07 -3.88 10.59
C GLU A 21 -1.69 -2.48 10.52
N VAL A 22 -1.72 -1.77 11.66
CA VAL A 22 -2.28 -0.41 11.81
C VAL A 22 -1.73 0.60 10.79
N GLY A 23 -0.50 0.40 10.31
CA GLY A 23 0.12 1.23 9.27
C GLY A 23 -0.63 1.18 7.92
N MET A 24 -1.40 0.13 7.65
CA MET A 24 -2.25 0.00 6.45
C MET A 24 -3.72 0.37 6.68
N ILE A 25 -4.10 0.71 7.91
CA ILE A 25 -5.47 1.14 8.21
C ILE A 25 -5.61 2.61 7.78
N SER A 26 -6.57 2.87 6.89
CA SER A 26 -6.88 4.24 6.50
C SER A 26 -7.61 5.00 7.59
N SER A 27 -7.36 6.30 7.67
CA SER A 27 -8.02 7.18 8.64
C SER A 27 -9.53 7.14 8.47
N ARG A 28 -10.00 7.17 7.21
CA ARG A 28 -11.41 7.01 6.87
C ARG A 28 -11.99 5.69 7.40
N LEU A 29 -11.29 4.57 7.21
CA LEU A 29 -11.78 3.27 7.67
C LEU A 29 -11.88 3.25 9.20
N LEU A 30 -10.87 3.75 9.91
CA LEU A 30 -10.88 3.79 11.36
C LEU A 30 -12.03 4.66 11.90
N ALA A 31 -12.24 5.84 11.31
CA ALA A 31 -13.38 6.71 11.63
C ALA A 31 -14.72 6.00 11.42
N GLN A 32 -14.88 5.26 10.31
CA GLN A 32 -16.10 4.50 10.05
C GLN A 32 -16.31 3.38 11.09
N VAL A 33 -15.25 2.72 11.53
CA VAL A 33 -15.33 1.72 12.61
C VAL A 33 -15.75 2.39 13.91
N GLU A 34 -15.12 3.50 14.28
CA GLU A 34 -15.46 4.27 15.48
C GLU A 34 -16.93 4.69 15.47
N LEU A 35 -17.40 5.36 14.43
CA LEU A 35 -18.79 5.82 14.32
C LEU A 35 -19.79 4.66 14.34
N ARG A 36 -19.45 3.51 13.73
CA ARG A 36 -20.30 2.31 13.78
C ARG A 36 -20.35 1.72 15.18
N THR A 37 -19.23 1.67 15.90
CA THR A 37 -19.21 1.21 17.29
C THR A 37 -20.04 2.12 18.19
N GLN A 38 -19.95 3.45 18.00
CA GLN A 38 -20.82 4.42 18.69
C GLN A 38 -22.31 4.16 18.42
N GLY A 39 -22.67 3.83 17.18
CA GLY A 39 -24.06 3.54 16.81
C GLY A 39 -24.59 2.19 17.31
N CYS A 40 -23.74 1.16 17.39
CA CYS A 40 -24.17 -0.20 17.75
C CYS A 40 -24.22 -0.46 19.25
N VAL A 41 -23.34 0.17 20.04
CA VAL A 41 -23.30 -0.05 21.50
C VAL A 41 -24.44 0.73 22.17
N PRO A 42 -25.32 0.08 22.96
CA PRO A 42 -26.44 0.75 23.62
C PRO A 42 -26.02 1.91 24.53
N GLY A 43 -26.86 2.95 24.61
CA GLY A 43 -26.66 4.08 25.52
C GLY A 43 -26.55 3.68 26.99
N SER A 44 -27.26 2.63 27.38
CA SER A 44 -27.23 2.03 28.73
C SER A 44 -25.95 1.26 29.06
N SER A 45 -25.04 1.08 28.08
CA SER A 45 -23.75 0.45 28.36
C SER A 45 -22.93 1.32 29.30
N ARG A 46 -22.58 0.76 30.47
CA ARG A 46 -21.73 1.41 31.49
C ARG A 46 -20.34 1.84 30.99
N TRP A 47 -19.95 1.40 29.80
CA TRP A 47 -18.65 1.67 29.20
C TRP A 47 -18.68 2.79 28.18
N LYS A 48 -19.88 3.09 27.62
CA LYS A 48 -20.01 4.02 26.50
C LYS A 48 -19.73 5.45 26.90
N HIS A 49 -20.10 5.82 28.11
CA HIS A 49 -19.90 7.16 28.65
C HIS A 49 -18.89 7.13 29.80
N ASP A 50 -18.15 8.22 29.98
CA ASP A 50 -17.34 8.43 31.16
C ASP A 50 -18.20 8.92 32.35
N ALA A 51 -17.56 9.19 33.49
CA ALA A 51 -18.24 9.66 34.69
C ALA A 51 -18.95 11.02 34.51
N ALA A 52 -18.55 11.81 33.51
CA ALA A 52 -19.18 13.09 33.17
C ALA A 52 -20.30 12.94 32.12
N GLY A 53 -20.64 11.71 31.72
CA GLY A 53 -21.65 11.44 30.70
C GLY A 53 -21.17 11.68 29.26
N LYS A 54 -19.88 11.93 29.03
CA LYS A 54 -19.32 12.14 27.68
C LYS A 54 -19.04 10.79 27.02
N ALA A 55 -19.38 10.68 25.73
CA ALA A 55 -19.11 9.47 24.95
C ALA A 55 -17.59 9.19 24.87
N ARG A 56 -17.20 7.98 25.24
CA ARG A 56 -15.82 7.50 25.15
C ARG A 56 -15.53 7.03 23.72
N PRO A 57 -14.29 7.15 23.22
CA PRO A 57 -13.90 6.60 21.91
C PRO A 57 -14.30 5.13 21.77
N PHE A 58 -14.72 4.74 20.57
CA PHE A 58 -15.18 3.38 20.25
C PHE A 58 -16.25 2.84 21.21
N ALA A 59 -17.10 3.72 21.76
CA ALA A 59 -18.11 3.39 22.77
C ALA A 59 -17.55 2.62 24.00
N GLY A 60 -16.30 2.88 24.37
CA GLY A 60 -15.65 2.28 25.54
C GLY A 60 -15.09 0.88 25.34
N LEU A 61 -14.92 0.45 24.09
CA LEU A 61 -14.14 -0.76 23.77
C LEU A 61 -12.66 -0.56 24.13
N ASN A 62 -12.01 -1.64 24.59
CA ASN A 62 -10.56 -1.68 24.62
C ASN A 62 -10.05 -1.92 23.19
N VAL A 63 -9.16 -1.05 22.69
CA VAL A 63 -8.65 -1.16 21.32
C VAL A 63 -7.15 -1.41 21.37
N LEU A 64 -6.71 -2.51 20.76
CA LEU A 64 -5.29 -2.84 20.61
C LEU A 64 -4.89 -2.69 19.15
N PHE A 65 -3.99 -1.75 18.88
CA PHE A 65 -3.36 -1.61 17.57
C PHE A 65 -2.00 -2.29 17.58
N SER A 66 -1.73 -3.10 16.56
CA SER A 66 -0.42 -3.70 16.28
C SER A 66 0.01 -3.30 14.87
N GLY A 67 1.31 -3.10 14.66
CA GLY A 67 1.88 -2.79 13.34
C GLY A 67 2.96 -1.73 13.39
N ASP A 68 3.31 -1.20 12.22
CA ASP A 68 4.44 -0.29 12.05
C ASP A 68 4.11 0.86 11.09
N PHE A 69 4.16 2.09 11.59
CA PHE A 69 3.90 3.31 10.83
C PHE A 69 5.02 3.71 9.87
N TRP A 70 6.18 3.04 9.93
CA TRP A 70 7.27 3.26 8.98
C TRP A 70 7.16 2.37 7.74
N GLN A 71 6.11 1.56 7.63
CA GLN A 71 5.82 0.82 6.40
C GLN A 71 5.07 1.70 5.38
N LEU A 72 4.57 1.08 4.30
CA LEU A 72 3.79 1.81 3.30
C LEU A 72 2.43 2.24 3.89
N PRO A 73 2.02 3.50 3.64
CA PRO A 73 0.71 3.98 4.05
C PRO A 73 -0.40 3.31 3.25
N PRO A 74 -1.67 3.37 3.73
CA PRO A 74 -2.81 2.91 2.97
C PRO A 74 -2.87 3.63 1.61
N PRO A 75 -3.27 2.94 0.53
CA PRO A 75 -3.33 3.53 -0.80
C PRO A 75 -4.38 4.66 -0.90
N GLU A 76 -5.43 4.61 -0.09
CA GLU A 76 -6.52 5.59 -0.07
C GLU A 76 -7.07 5.81 1.35
N GLY A 77 -7.84 6.88 1.54
CA GLY A 77 -8.56 7.16 2.79
C GLY A 77 -7.72 7.80 3.89
N GLY A 78 -6.55 8.35 3.53
CA GLY A 78 -5.65 9.07 4.43
C GLY A 78 -4.86 8.18 5.38
N PHE A 79 -3.64 8.58 5.70
CA PHE A 79 -2.77 7.84 6.60
C PHE A 79 -2.92 8.32 8.05
N LEU A 80 -3.01 7.41 9.01
CA LEU A 80 -3.18 7.75 10.43
C LEU A 80 -2.00 8.57 10.98
N ALA A 81 -0.78 8.22 10.56
CA ALA A 81 0.44 8.87 11.02
C ALA A 81 0.85 10.09 10.19
N ASP A 82 0.05 10.50 9.21
CA ASP A 82 0.27 11.77 8.51
C ASP A 82 0.12 12.94 9.50
N LEU A 83 0.94 13.99 9.34
CA LEU A 83 0.81 15.23 10.11
C LEU A 83 -0.63 15.77 10.02
N PRO A 84 -1.30 16.06 11.15
CA PRO A 84 -2.59 16.75 11.18
C PRO A 84 -2.53 18.11 10.49
N LEU A 85 -3.63 18.56 9.89
CA LEU A 85 -3.69 19.83 9.17
C LEU A 85 -3.26 21.03 10.04
N ARG A 86 -3.72 21.05 11.29
CA ARG A 86 -3.36 22.07 12.29
C ARG A 86 -1.85 22.17 12.57
N LEU A 87 -1.08 21.20 12.13
CA LEU A 87 0.38 21.14 12.26
C LEU A 87 1.11 21.28 10.91
N ARG A 88 0.40 21.43 9.79
CA ARG A 88 0.99 21.60 8.45
C ARG A 88 1.07 23.07 8.07
N ALA A 89 2.14 23.48 7.39
CA ALA A 89 2.28 24.83 6.86
C ALA A 89 1.16 25.19 5.84
N PRO A 90 0.68 26.45 5.83
CA PRO A 90 -0.52 26.90 5.11
C PRO A 90 -0.35 26.81 3.59
N GLY A 91 0.84 27.09 3.05
CA GLY A 91 1.04 27.08 1.60
C GLY A 91 1.02 25.69 0.94
N LYS A 92 1.14 24.60 1.71
CA LYS A 92 0.83 23.25 1.19
C LYS A 92 -0.65 22.89 1.32
N ALA A 93 -1.37 23.50 2.24
CA ALA A 93 -2.80 23.30 2.45
C ALA A 93 -3.67 24.16 1.52
N ALA A 94 -3.24 25.38 1.20
CA ALA A 94 -3.96 26.33 0.36
C ALA A 94 -3.82 26.04 -1.16
N ALA A 95 -2.79 25.32 -1.58
CA ALA A 95 -2.58 24.96 -3.00
C ALA A 95 -3.54 23.86 -3.50
N ALA A 96 -4.19 23.14 -2.60
CA ALA A 96 -5.23 22.18 -2.93
C ALA A 96 -6.55 22.71 -2.36
N GLY A 97 -7.41 23.30 -3.19
CA GLY A 97 -8.82 23.58 -2.87
C GLY A 97 -9.66 22.32 -2.60
N GLN A 98 -9.08 21.32 -1.92
CA GLN A 98 -9.71 20.09 -1.51
C GLN A 98 -10.20 20.28 -0.07
N THR A 99 -11.51 20.53 0.07
CA THR A 99 -12.24 20.17 1.29
C THR A 99 -11.89 18.72 1.61
N ARG A 100 -11.06 18.50 2.64
CA ARG A 100 -10.67 17.16 3.05
C ARG A 100 -11.89 16.44 3.61
N ASP A 101 -11.91 15.14 3.40
CA ASP A 101 -12.98 14.27 3.85
C ASP A 101 -13.05 14.29 5.39
N PRO A 102 -14.18 14.70 6.00
CA PRO A 102 -14.33 14.76 7.46
C PRO A 102 -14.05 13.43 8.16
N LEU A 103 -14.27 12.29 7.50
CA LEU A 103 -13.93 10.98 8.05
C LEU A 103 -12.42 10.77 8.14
N VAL A 104 -11.65 11.34 7.22
CA VAL A 104 -10.18 11.27 7.28
C VAL A 104 -9.68 12.05 8.48
N GLU A 105 -10.20 13.26 8.70
CA GLU A 105 -9.81 14.10 9.85
C GLU A 105 -10.18 13.46 11.18
N HIS A 106 -11.40 12.92 11.30
CA HIS A 106 -11.85 12.17 12.49
C HIS A 106 -10.98 10.94 12.75
N GLY A 107 -10.59 10.21 11.70
CA GLY A 107 -9.71 9.06 11.86
C GLY A 107 -8.33 9.42 12.40
N GLN A 108 -7.78 10.54 11.92
CA GLN A 108 -6.50 11.06 12.41
C GLN A 108 -6.59 11.56 13.85
N SER A 109 -7.66 12.29 14.21
CA SER A 109 -7.82 12.82 15.58
C SER A 109 -7.83 11.72 16.64
N LEU A 110 -8.29 10.51 16.33
CA LEU A 110 -8.22 9.37 17.27
C LEU A 110 -6.78 9.09 17.73
N PHE A 111 -5.79 9.18 16.84
CA PHE A 111 -4.38 8.99 17.18
C PHE A 111 -3.72 10.27 17.70
N TRP A 112 -4.12 11.43 17.19
CA TRP A 112 -3.44 12.71 17.44
C TRP A 112 -4.05 13.55 18.56
N ASP A 113 -5.26 13.26 19.03
CA ASP A 113 -5.99 14.06 20.03
C ASP A 113 -6.36 13.26 21.29
N GLY A 114 -5.71 12.12 21.51
CA GLY A 114 -5.66 11.44 22.81
C GLY A 114 -6.64 10.28 23.01
N ALA A 115 -7.30 9.77 21.96
CA ALA A 115 -8.08 8.53 22.09
C ALA A 115 -7.17 7.29 22.26
N VAL A 116 -5.99 7.31 21.63
CA VAL A 116 -4.94 6.31 21.86
C VAL A 116 -4.11 6.71 23.06
N GLN A 117 -4.07 5.85 24.08
CA GLN A 117 -3.51 6.16 25.40
C GLN A 117 -1.97 6.10 25.45
N GLY A 118 -1.33 5.35 24.55
CA GLY A 118 0.12 5.23 24.51
C GLY A 118 0.59 4.22 23.47
N VAL A 119 1.90 3.93 23.49
CA VAL A 119 2.54 2.94 22.61
C VAL A 119 3.53 2.09 23.40
N THR A 120 3.64 0.81 23.03
CA THR A 120 4.70 -0.09 23.49
C THR A 120 5.50 -0.53 22.28
N GLU A 121 6.80 -0.23 22.25
CA GLU A 121 7.68 -0.55 21.12
C GLU A 121 8.41 -1.86 21.36
N LEU A 122 8.35 -2.76 20.37
CA LEU A 122 9.14 -3.98 20.35
C LEU A 122 10.51 -3.70 19.73
N LEU A 123 11.58 -3.88 20.52
CA LEU A 123 12.94 -3.53 20.09
C LEU A 123 13.71 -4.71 19.50
N GLU A 124 13.35 -5.94 19.87
CA GLU A 124 14.05 -7.13 19.37
C GLU A 124 13.53 -7.55 17.98
N ARG A 125 14.43 -7.54 16.99
CA ARG A 125 14.13 -8.09 15.66
C ARG A 125 14.29 -9.61 15.66
N VAL A 126 13.17 -10.32 15.45
CA VAL A 126 13.16 -11.79 15.42
C VAL A 126 13.30 -12.36 14.00
N ARG A 127 12.79 -11.66 12.97
CA ARG A 127 12.76 -12.17 11.58
C ARG A 127 14.14 -12.37 10.96
N CYS A 128 14.93 -11.30 10.89
CA CYS A 128 16.24 -11.30 10.25
C CYS A 128 17.33 -11.09 11.30
N LYS A 129 18.23 -12.06 11.43
CA LYS A 129 19.36 -12.01 12.38
C LYS A 129 20.67 -11.54 11.73
N ASP A 130 20.64 -11.25 10.43
CA ASP A 130 21.77 -10.72 9.67
C ASP A 130 22.00 -9.24 9.99
N LYS A 131 23.10 -8.95 10.71
CA LYS A 131 23.42 -7.60 11.20
C LYS A 131 23.59 -6.58 10.07
N TRP A 132 24.31 -6.93 9.01
CA TRP A 132 24.56 -6.00 7.91
C TRP A 132 23.28 -5.76 7.09
N TRP A 133 22.48 -6.80 6.85
CA TRP A 133 21.21 -6.59 6.15
C TRP A 133 20.27 -5.70 6.96
N ASN A 134 20.23 -5.89 8.29
CA ASN A 134 19.45 -5.03 9.16
C ASN A 134 19.91 -3.56 9.10
N GLU A 135 21.22 -3.30 9.07
CA GLU A 135 21.78 -1.95 8.83
C GLU A 135 21.25 -1.35 7.52
N VAL A 136 21.29 -2.10 6.42
CA VAL A 136 20.77 -1.64 5.11
C VAL A 136 19.28 -1.30 5.17
N VAL A 137 18.47 -2.17 5.79
CA VAL A 137 17.03 -1.96 5.95
C VAL A 137 16.73 -0.71 6.79
N ASP A 138 17.50 -0.48 7.86
CA ASP A 138 17.34 0.67 8.75
C ASP A 138 17.75 1.97 8.04
N GLU A 139 18.84 1.98 7.28
CA GLU A 139 19.20 3.15 6.47
C GLU A 139 18.15 3.47 5.40
N MET A 140 17.54 2.44 4.78
CA MET A 140 16.41 2.65 3.86
C MET A 140 15.17 3.20 4.59
N ARG A 141 14.90 2.75 5.81
CA ARG A 141 13.77 3.19 6.65
C ARG A 141 13.87 4.66 7.01
N ASP A 142 15.08 5.07 7.38
CA ASP A 142 15.41 6.44 7.70
C ASP A 142 15.48 7.34 6.44
N GLY A 143 15.41 6.75 5.25
CA GLY A 143 15.59 7.46 3.99
C GLY A 143 16.98 8.10 3.89
N ARG A 144 18.02 7.39 4.36
CA ARG A 144 19.42 7.84 4.39
C ARG A 144 20.41 6.73 4.01
N LEU A 145 20.04 5.88 3.03
CA LEU A 145 20.91 4.82 2.52
C LEU A 145 22.34 5.35 2.28
N SER A 146 23.34 4.70 2.88
CA SER A 146 24.71 5.17 2.78
C SER A 146 25.32 4.83 1.42
N GLU A 147 26.22 5.68 0.93
CA GLU A 147 26.96 5.40 -0.30
C GLU A 147 27.79 4.11 -0.17
N LYS A 148 28.29 3.83 1.03
CA LYS A 148 28.98 2.57 1.39
C LYS A 148 28.10 1.35 1.12
N ASN A 149 26.90 1.30 1.71
CA ASN A 149 26.00 0.16 1.54
C ASN A 149 25.43 0.08 0.12
N HIS A 150 25.17 1.23 -0.52
CA HIS A 150 24.80 1.27 -1.93
C HIS A 150 25.87 0.65 -2.83
N LYS A 151 27.14 1.01 -2.64
CA LYS A 151 28.27 0.42 -3.37
C LYS A 151 28.37 -1.09 -3.12
N TYR A 152 28.24 -1.54 -1.88
CA TYR A 152 28.24 -2.97 -1.55
C TYR A 152 27.12 -3.74 -2.25
N LEU A 153 25.88 -3.22 -2.22
CA LEU A 153 24.74 -3.84 -2.92
C LEU A 153 24.99 -4.02 -4.41
N HIS A 154 25.68 -3.05 -5.03
CA HIS A 154 26.03 -3.05 -6.45
C HIS A 154 27.34 -3.78 -6.79
N GLY A 155 28.03 -4.38 -5.81
CA GLY A 155 29.33 -5.02 -6.03
C GLY A 155 30.45 -4.04 -6.40
N LYS A 156 30.28 -2.74 -6.12
CA LYS A 156 31.28 -1.71 -6.41
C LYS A 156 32.36 -1.64 -5.34
N ARG A 157 33.55 -1.14 -5.72
CA ARG A 157 34.66 -0.91 -4.78
C ARG A 157 34.26 0.11 -3.70
N VAL A 158 34.55 -0.24 -2.45
CA VAL A 158 34.46 0.67 -1.29
C VAL A 158 35.89 0.96 -0.82
N GLU A 159 36.22 2.24 -0.66
CA GLU A 159 37.54 2.68 -0.20
C GLU A 159 37.77 2.24 1.26
N GLY A 160 38.99 1.79 1.58
CA GLY A 160 39.33 1.27 2.90
C GLY A 160 38.62 -0.05 3.28
N CYS A 161 38.04 -0.78 2.33
CA CYS A 161 37.32 -2.02 2.60
C CYS A 161 38.24 -3.11 3.16
N THR A 162 37.93 -3.58 4.37
CA THR A 162 38.63 -4.67 5.08
C THR A 162 37.91 -6.02 4.97
N LEU A 163 36.80 -6.10 4.22
CA LEU A 163 35.99 -7.30 4.11
C LEU A 163 36.66 -8.36 3.22
N SER A 164 36.51 -9.63 3.61
CA SER A 164 36.96 -10.75 2.79
C SER A 164 36.30 -10.75 1.40
N PRO A 165 36.93 -11.35 0.37
CA PRO A 165 36.29 -11.49 -0.94
C PRO A 165 34.91 -12.18 -0.88
N GLU A 166 34.76 -13.16 0.00
CA GLU A 166 33.50 -13.88 0.21
C GLU A 166 32.42 -12.98 0.80
N GLU A 167 32.73 -12.22 1.85
CA GLU A 167 31.80 -11.29 2.47
C GLU A 167 31.39 -10.19 1.47
N ARG A 168 32.32 -9.70 0.63
CA ARG A 168 32.00 -8.76 -0.46
C ARG A 168 31.01 -9.34 -1.47
N ARG A 169 31.22 -10.58 -1.92
CA ARG A 169 30.28 -11.29 -2.81
C ARG A 169 28.91 -11.49 -2.16
N SER A 170 28.87 -11.81 -0.88
CA SER A 170 27.61 -11.96 -0.13
C SER A 170 26.81 -10.65 -0.04
N ARG A 171 27.47 -9.49 -0.08
CA ARG A 171 26.82 -8.18 -0.02
C ARG A 171 26.36 -7.65 -1.38
N GLN A 172 26.94 -8.11 -2.47
CA GLN A 172 26.44 -7.79 -3.81
C GLN A 172 25.10 -8.48 -4.03
N ARG A 173 23.99 -7.74 -3.94
CA ARG A 173 22.63 -8.27 -4.13
C ARG A 173 22.00 -7.82 -5.44
N VAL A 174 22.54 -6.77 -6.07
CA VAL A 174 22.14 -6.36 -7.41
C VAL A 174 22.67 -7.36 -8.43
N LEU A 175 21.79 -7.79 -9.33
CA LEU A 175 22.13 -8.59 -10.51
C LEU A 175 22.86 -7.69 -11.50
N VAL A 176 24.19 -7.82 -11.57
CA VAL A 176 25.02 -7.04 -12.51
C VAL A 176 25.06 -7.73 -13.88
N ASP A 177 25.11 -9.06 -13.89
CA ASP A 177 25.10 -9.89 -15.11
C ASP A 177 23.68 -10.14 -15.64
N GLY A 178 22.68 -9.48 -15.05
CA GLY A 178 21.28 -9.54 -15.47
C GLY A 178 20.74 -10.98 -15.49
N PRO A 179 20.06 -11.41 -16.57
CA PRO A 179 19.49 -12.76 -16.69
C PRO A 179 20.51 -13.91 -16.63
N CYS A 180 21.80 -13.63 -16.87
CA CYS A 180 22.86 -14.65 -16.89
C CYS A 180 23.42 -14.95 -15.48
N ASP A 181 22.98 -14.23 -14.45
CA ASP A 181 23.45 -14.44 -13.09
C ASP A 181 23.06 -15.84 -12.58
N GLN A 182 24.06 -16.63 -12.20
CA GLN A 182 23.87 -18.02 -11.77
C GLN A 182 22.93 -18.16 -10.56
N ARG A 183 22.85 -17.13 -9.71
CA ARG A 183 21.99 -17.16 -8.51
C ARG A 183 20.51 -17.25 -8.85
N LEU A 184 20.10 -16.79 -10.04
CA LEU A 184 18.72 -16.94 -10.51
C LEU A 184 18.31 -18.41 -10.72
N HIS A 185 19.28 -19.30 -10.91
CA HIS A 185 19.04 -20.73 -11.11
C HIS A 185 19.03 -21.52 -9.80
N GLU A 186 19.32 -20.89 -8.66
CA GLU A 186 19.16 -21.53 -7.35
C GLU A 186 17.68 -21.84 -7.10
N GLU A 187 17.40 -23.02 -6.52
CA GLU A 187 16.04 -23.54 -6.32
C GLU A 187 15.09 -22.53 -5.65
N LYS A 188 15.59 -21.81 -4.63
CA LYS A 188 14.81 -20.79 -3.91
C LYS A 188 14.41 -19.61 -4.79
N PHE A 189 15.19 -19.27 -5.82
CA PHE A 189 14.91 -18.14 -6.71
C PHE A 189 14.07 -18.52 -7.94
N LEU A 190 14.05 -19.80 -8.34
CA LEU A 190 13.17 -20.29 -9.42
C LEU A 190 11.70 -19.96 -9.15
N ASN A 191 11.27 -20.15 -7.90
CA ASN A 191 9.90 -19.90 -7.44
C ASN A 191 9.76 -18.62 -6.60
N ALA A 192 10.83 -17.81 -6.48
CA ALA A 192 10.79 -16.60 -5.67
C ALA A 192 9.74 -15.62 -6.19
N THR A 193 9.03 -14.98 -5.28
CA THR A 193 8.06 -13.93 -5.63
C THR A 193 8.79 -12.67 -6.07
N VAL A 194 8.34 -12.04 -7.15
CA VAL A 194 8.80 -10.71 -7.54
C VAL A 194 7.97 -9.65 -6.81
N VAL A 195 8.62 -8.71 -6.14
CA VAL A 195 7.93 -7.58 -5.50
C VAL A 195 8.22 -6.30 -6.27
N VAL A 196 7.16 -5.64 -6.70
CA VAL A 196 7.21 -4.42 -7.53
C VAL A 196 6.38 -3.28 -6.93
N ALA A 197 6.63 -2.06 -7.40
CA ALA A 197 5.93 -0.86 -6.93
C ALA A 197 4.52 -0.69 -7.53
N ASN A 198 4.30 -1.07 -8.79
CA ASN A 198 3.06 -0.76 -9.52
C ASN A 198 2.33 -2.01 -10.03
N ASN A 199 1.02 -1.87 -10.27
CA ASN A 199 0.18 -2.96 -10.75
C ASN A 199 0.45 -3.32 -12.22
N ASP A 200 0.90 -2.37 -13.04
CA ASP A 200 1.27 -2.61 -14.44
C ASP A 200 2.42 -3.62 -14.55
N ALA A 201 3.54 -3.37 -13.85
CA ALA A 201 4.66 -4.31 -13.85
C ALA A 201 4.25 -5.64 -13.23
N LYS A 202 3.49 -5.64 -12.12
CA LYS A 202 2.96 -6.86 -11.50
C LYS A 202 2.20 -7.71 -12.52
N TYR A 203 1.30 -7.09 -13.29
CA TYR A 203 0.48 -7.77 -14.28
C TYR A 203 1.29 -8.32 -15.44
N GLN A 204 2.22 -7.53 -15.99
CA GLN A 204 3.07 -7.96 -17.09
C GLN A 204 4.03 -9.08 -16.67
N ILE A 205 4.69 -8.95 -15.53
CA ILE A 205 5.60 -9.99 -14.99
C ILE A 205 4.84 -11.28 -14.75
N ASN A 206 3.62 -11.22 -14.21
CA ASN A 206 2.80 -12.42 -14.01
C ASN A 206 2.46 -13.12 -15.33
N LYS A 207 2.16 -12.37 -16.40
CA LYS A 207 1.91 -12.94 -17.73
C LYS A 207 3.17 -13.59 -18.31
N ASP A 208 4.31 -12.92 -18.21
CA ASP A 208 5.55 -13.43 -18.81
C ASP A 208 6.10 -14.61 -18.02
N ARG A 209 5.98 -14.61 -16.68
CA ARG A 209 6.31 -15.78 -15.86
C ARG A 209 5.35 -16.93 -16.04
N ALA A 210 4.07 -16.68 -16.34
CA ALA A 210 3.15 -17.75 -16.72
C ALA A 210 3.58 -18.45 -18.03
N LYS A 211 4.05 -17.69 -19.03
CA LYS A 211 4.63 -18.27 -20.26
C LYS A 211 5.90 -19.07 -19.97
N ALA A 212 6.82 -18.50 -19.19
CA ALA A 212 8.06 -19.17 -18.81
C ALA A 212 7.81 -20.45 -18.01
N TYR A 213 6.86 -20.41 -17.07
CA TYR A 213 6.44 -21.57 -16.29
C TYR A 213 5.89 -22.67 -17.20
N ALA A 214 4.96 -22.34 -18.09
CA ALA A 214 4.35 -23.33 -18.98
C ALA A 214 5.38 -24.02 -19.88
N LEU A 215 6.35 -23.26 -20.39
CA LEU A 215 7.48 -23.80 -21.17
C LEU A 215 8.36 -24.73 -20.32
N ALA A 216 8.76 -24.30 -19.13
CA ALA A 216 9.65 -25.06 -18.25
C ALA A 216 8.99 -26.34 -17.71
N ALA A 217 7.70 -26.28 -17.36
CA ALA A 217 6.91 -27.40 -16.87
C ALA A 217 6.31 -28.27 -17.99
N GLN A 218 6.59 -27.94 -19.26
CA GLN A 218 6.06 -28.65 -20.44
C GLN A 218 4.53 -28.83 -20.42
N THR A 219 3.80 -27.87 -19.86
CA THR A 219 2.34 -27.87 -19.78
C THR A 219 1.75 -26.87 -20.78
N PRO A 220 0.61 -27.19 -21.44
CA PRO A 220 -0.07 -26.22 -22.29
C PRO A 220 -0.47 -24.96 -21.52
N LEU A 221 -0.17 -23.80 -22.09
CA LEU A 221 -0.67 -22.51 -21.64
C LEU A 221 -1.96 -22.16 -22.38
N ARG A 222 -3.06 -21.98 -21.66
CA ARG A 222 -4.33 -21.48 -22.22
C ARG A 222 -4.64 -20.08 -21.69
N TRP A 223 -5.24 -19.25 -22.52
CA TRP A 223 -5.63 -17.89 -22.17
C TRP A 223 -7.15 -17.78 -22.06
N SER A 224 -7.64 -17.49 -20.85
CA SER A 224 -9.05 -17.17 -20.61
C SER A 224 -9.31 -15.69 -20.90
N VAL A 225 -10.13 -15.40 -21.91
CA VAL A 225 -10.43 -14.04 -22.38
C VAL A 225 -11.66 -13.51 -21.65
N ALA A 226 -11.54 -12.38 -20.94
CA ALA A 226 -12.66 -11.78 -20.23
C ALA A 226 -13.83 -11.40 -21.17
N LYS A 227 -15.06 -11.58 -20.71
CA LYS A 227 -16.27 -11.10 -21.41
C LYS A 227 -16.69 -9.76 -20.82
N ASP A 228 -16.56 -8.70 -21.62
CA ASP A 228 -16.96 -7.34 -21.23
C ASP A 228 -18.26 -6.89 -21.90
N ARG A 229 -19.22 -6.44 -21.09
CA ARG A 229 -20.50 -5.85 -21.52
C ARG A 229 -20.60 -4.41 -21.03
N ALA A 230 -20.58 -3.46 -21.95
CA ALA A 230 -20.76 -2.05 -21.64
C ALA A 230 -22.21 -1.75 -21.22
N GLY A 231 -22.39 -0.94 -20.19
CA GLY A 231 -23.69 -0.40 -19.79
C GLY A 231 -24.20 0.68 -20.76
N ALA A 232 -25.49 1.01 -20.65
CA ALA A 232 -26.15 1.96 -21.54
C ALA A 232 -25.46 3.34 -21.58
N GLU A 233 -25.08 3.89 -20.43
CA GLU A 233 -24.41 5.19 -20.34
C GLU A 233 -23.03 5.17 -21.04
N ALA A 234 -22.28 4.07 -20.92
CA ALA A 234 -21.00 3.91 -21.59
C ALA A 234 -21.16 3.87 -23.13
N LEU A 235 -22.17 3.14 -23.61
CA LEU A 235 -22.50 3.04 -25.03
C LEU A 235 -22.94 4.37 -25.65
N GLN A 236 -23.68 5.19 -24.89
CA GLN A 236 -24.13 6.51 -25.34
C GLN A 236 -23.01 7.55 -25.35
N THR A 237 -22.04 7.43 -24.43
CA THR A 237 -21.00 8.44 -24.24
C THR A 237 -19.78 8.22 -25.15
N GLN A 238 -19.43 6.96 -25.42
CA GLN A 238 -18.21 6.64 -26.18
C GLN A 238 -18.35 5.35 -27.01
N ALA A 239 -17.59 5.29 -28.10
CA ALA A 239 -17.53 4.10 -28.95
C ALA A 239 -16.96 2.90 -28.15
N CYS A 240 -17.80 1.88 -27.99
CA CYS A 240 -17.47 0.61 -27.34
C CYS A 240 -17.29 -0.51 -28.38
N ASP A 241 -16.54 -0.18 -29.43
CA ASP A 241 -16.29 -1.06 -30.57
C ASP A 241 -15.27 -2.19 -30.25
N LYS A 242 -14.92 -2.97 -31.26
CA LYS A 242 -13.97 -4.08 -31.12
C LYS A 242 -12.59 -3.60 -30.62
N GLN A 243 -12.12 -2.42 -31.05
CA GLN A 243 -10.84 -1.89 -30.63
C GLN A 243 -10.88 -1.46 -29.15
N ALA A 244 -11.97 -0.81 -28.72
CA ALA A 244 -12.19 -0.46 -27.32
C ALA A 244 -12.18 -1.71 -26.43
N LYS A 245 -12.87 -2.78 -26.84
CA LYS A 245 -12.89 -4.05 -26.10
C LYS A 245 -11.49 -4.69 -26.01
N VAL A 246 -10.72 -4.70 -27.09
CA VAL A 246 -9.33 -5.20 -27.07
C VAL A 246 -8.47 -4.38 -26.10
N ARG A 247 -8.65 -3.05 -26.06
CA ARG A 247 -7.97 -2.17 -25.10
C ARG A 247 -8.36 -2.50 -23.65
N TRP A 248 -9.64 -2.77 -23.38
CA TRP A 248 -10.10 -3.12 -22.02
C TRP A 248 -9.47 -4.41 -21.50
N LEU A 249 -9.15 -5.38 -22.37
CA LEU A 249 -8.44 -6.61 -22.00
C LEU A 249 -6.99 -6.36 -21.53
N GLN A 250 -6.41 -5.21 -21.88
CA GLN A 250 -5.07 -4.81 -21.45
C GLN A 250 -5.04 -4.19 -20.05
N TYR A 251 -6.18 -3.72 -19.53
CA TYR A 251 -6.25 -3.17 -18.18
C TYR A 251 -5.88 -4.22 -17.14
N HIS A 252 -5.08 -3.83 -16.15
CA HIS A 252 -4.72 -4.71 -15.07
C HIS A 252 -5.93 -5.00 -14.17
N ASP A 253 -5.84 -6.10 -13.42
CA ASP A 253 -6.90 -6.61 -12.53
C ASP A 253 -7.43 -5.52 -11.57
N MET A 254 -6.57 -4.70 -10.97
CA MET A 254 -7.01 -3.65 -10.05
C MET A 254 -7.87 -2.54 -10.69
N ASP A 255 -7.77 -2.34 -12.01
CA ASP A 255 -8.62 -1.39 -12.73
C ASP A 255 -9.99 -1.99 -13.07
N THR A 256 -10.10 -3.31 -12.98
CA THR A 256 -11.24 -4.08 -13.44
C THR A 256 -11.78 -4.96 -12.32
N GLU A 257 -11.80 -4.39 -11.10
CA GLU A 257 -12.36 -4.98 -9.88
C GLU A 257 -11.81 -6.39 -9.56
N GLY A 258 -10.53 -6.61 -9.80
CA GLY A 258 -9.83 -7.87 -9.51
C GLY A 258 -10.02 -8.95 -10.57
N LEU A 259 -10.55 -8.64 -11.76
CA LEU A 259 -10.76 -9.61 -12.83
C LEU A 259 -9.85 -9.35 -14.03
N CYS A 260 -8.91 -10.26 -14.30
CA CYS A 260 -7.97 -10.13 -15.41
C CYS A 260 -8.69 -10.08 -16.78
N GLY A 261 -8.26 -9.16 -17.65
CA GLY A 261 -8.72 -9.16 -19.04
C GLY A 261 -8.26 -10.42 -19.80
N MET A 262 -6.99 -10.78 -19.61
CA MET A 262 -6.38 -11.99 -20.18
C MET A 262 -5.76 -12.81 -19.04
N LEU A 263 -6.44 -13.88 -18.62
CA LEU A 263 -5.97 -14.75 -17.54
C LEU A 263 -5.23 -15.97 -18.14
N PRO A 264 -3.89 -16.06 -17.98
CA PRO A 264 -3.17 -17.28 -18.35
C PRO A 264 -3.47 -18.39 -17.33
N LEU A 265 -3.61 -19.62 -17.82
CA LEU A 265 -3.82 -20.83 -17.02
C LEU A 265 -2.94 -21.96 -17.57
N ALA A 266 -2.29 -22.66 -16.66
CA ALA A 266 -1.44 -23.82 -16.93
C ALA A 266 -1.52 -24.75 -15.71
N VAL A 267 -1.56 -26.07 -15.92
CA VAL A 267 -1.64 -27.03 -14.81
C VAL A 267 -0.37 -26.94 -13.94
N GLY A 268 -0.56 -27.03 -12.63
CA GLY A 268 0.47 -26.82 -11.59
C GLY A 268 0.84 -25.36 -11.35
N MET A 269 0.40 -24.41 -12.17
CA MET A 269 0.83 -23.01 -12.05
C MET A 269 0.31 -22.36 -10.76
N PRO A 270 1.13 -21.61 -10.01
CA PRO A 270 0.68 -20.90 -8.83
C PRO A 270 -0.23 -19.73 -9.21
N VAL A 271 -1.40 -19.68 -8.58
CA VAL A 271 -2.43 -18.65 -8.77
C VAL A 271 -2.91 -18.12 -7.42
N ALA A 272 -3.31 -16.86 -7.37
CA ALA A 272 -3.88 -16.22 -6.19
C ALA A 272 -5.36 -15.87 -6.43
N LEU A 273 -6.17 -16.05 -5.39
CA LEU A 273 -7.56 -15.60 -5.39
C LEU A 273 -7.62 -14.07 -5.43
N THR A 274 -8.40 -13.50 -6.34
CA THR A 274 -8.58 -12.03 -6.41
C THR A 274 -9.74 -11.53 -5.52
N HIS A 275 -10.54 -12.45 -5.01
CA HIS A 275 -11.74 -12.19 -4.20
C HIS A 275 -11.81 -13.13 -2.97
N HIS A 276 -12.64 -12.76 -2.00
CA HIS A 276 -13.05 -13.71 -0.96
C HIS A 276 -14.06 -14.69 -1.55
N VAL A 277 -13.70 -15.96 -1.62
CA VAL A 277 -14.51 -17.02 -2.23
C VAL A 277 -15.30 -17.77 -1.17
N ASP A 278 -14.65 -18.19 -0.08
CA ASP A 278 -15.29 -18.88 1.05
C ASP A 278 -14.70 -18.35 2.37
N ARG A 279 -15.56 -17.74 3.19
CA ARG A 279 -15.20 -17.18 4.51
C ARG A 279 -15.51 -18.12 5.69
N SER A 280 -15.94 -19.35 5.41
CA SER A 280 -16.09 -20.39 6.42
C SER A 280 -14.72 -20.84 6.95
N LYS A 281 -14.69 -21.96 7.68
CA LYS A 281 -13.44 -22.57 8.17
C LYS A 281 -12.40 -22.79 7.05
N LYS A 282 -12.83 -22.93 5.80
CA LYS A 282 -11.94 -23.10 4.64
C LYS A 282 -11.02 -21.90 4.40
N SER A 283 -11.41 -20.68 4.80
CA SER A 283 -10.58 -19.46 4.72
C SER A 283 -10.00 -19.18 3.32
N LEU A 284 -10.84 -19.27 2.28
CA LEU A 284 -10.47 -18.93 0.90
C LEU A 284 -10.63 -17.42 0.67
N LEU A 285 -9.70 -16.67 1.23
CA LEU A 285 -9.70 -15.20 1.20
C LEU A 285 -8.88 -14.67 0.02
N LYS A 286 -9.15 -13.41 -0.37
CA LYS A 286 -8.37 -12.69 -1.38
C LYS A 286 -6.88 -12.74 -1.05
N GLY A 287 -6.07 -13.08 -2.04
CA GLY A 287 -4.61 -13.19 -1.95
C GLY A 287 -4.11 -14.55 -1.50
N ARG A 288 -4.99 -15.51 -1.13
CA ARG A 288 -4.57 -16.88 -0.86
C ARG A 288 -4.07 -17.52 -2.15
N ILE A 289 -2.91 -18.16 -2.06
CA ILE A 289 -2.25 -18.84 -3.17
C ILE A 289 -2.68 -20.31 -3.17
N GLY A 290 -2.94 -20.84 -4.36
CA GLY A 290 -3.07 -22.26 -4.64
C GLY A 290 -2.45 -22.58 -6.00
N HIS A 291 -2.56 -23.82 -6.44
CA HIS A 291 -2.05 -24.28 -7.73
C HIS A 291 -3.20 -24.74 -8.62
N VAL A 292 -3.13 -24.41 -9.90
CA VAL A 292 -4.12 -24.87 -10.88
C VAL A 292 -4.01 -26.39 -10.99
N HIS A 293 -5.06 -27.11 -10.59
CA HIS A 293 -5.09 -28.56 -10.67
C HIS A 293 -5.66 -29.03 -12.02
N SER A 294 -6.85 -28.56 -12.35
CA SER A 294 -7.56 -28.90 -13.59
C SER A 294 -8.60 -27.83 -13.92
N TRP A 295 -9.26 -27.94 -15.05
CA TRP A 295 -10.34 -27.04 -15.46
C TRP A 295 -11.35 -27.77 -16.34
N GLU A 296 -12.57 -27.24 -16.39
CA GLU A 296 -13.57 -27.63 -17.38
C GLU A 296 -13.67 -26.52 -18.41
N TRP A 297 -13.37 -26.86 -19.66
CA TRP A 297 -13.36 -25.91 -20.77
C TRP A 297 -14.21 -26.47 -21.90
N LEU A 298 -15.43 -25.93 -22.02
CA LEU A 298 -16.36 -26.33 -23.07
C LEU A 298 -15.80 -25.97 -24.45
N GLU A 299 -16.11 -26.79 -25.45
CA GLU A 299 -15.74 -26.49 -26.83
C GLU A 299 -16.32 -25.13 -27.27
N ASN A 300 -15.55 -24.39 -28.06
CA ASN A 300 -15.88 -23.05 -28.58
C ASN A 300 -16.00 -21.91 -27.53
N GLU A 301 -15.80 -22.18 -26.24
CA GLU A 301 -15.74 -21.13 -25.23
C GLU A 301 -14.34 -20.51 -25.12
N GLN A 302 -14.27 -19.20 -24.89
CA GLN A 302 -13.01 -18.47 -24.67
C GLN A 302 -12.58 -18.44 -23.18
N GLN A 303 -13.36 -19.08 -22.31
CA GLN A 303 -13.15 -19.11 -20.86
C GLN A 303 -13.55 -20.49 -20.31
N PRO A 304 -12.88 -21.01 -19.26
CA PRO A 304 -13.33 -22.22 -18.57
C PRO A 304 -14.61 -21.96 -17.79
N SER A 305 -15.48 -22.94 -17.62
CA SER A 305 -16.65 -22.85 -16.72
C SER A 305 -16.20 -22.84 -15.25
N VAL A 306 -15.21 -23.67 -14.93
CA VAL A 306 -14.61 -23.81 -13.61
C VAL A 306 -13.12 -24.12 -13.73
N VAL A 307 -12.34 -23.59 -12.78
CA VAL A 307 -10.94 -23.96 -12.56
C VAL A 307 -10.84 -24.57 -11.18
N TYR A 308 -10.37 -25.81 -11.09
CA TYR A 308 -10.09 -26.47 -9.82
C TYR A 308 -8.72 -26.04 -9.32
N VAL A 309 -8.67 -25.48 -8.11
CA VAL A 309 -7.44 -24.99 -7.48
C VAL A 309 -7.15 -25.83 -6.24
N LYS A 310 -5.91 -26.31 -6.15
CA LYS A 310 -5.38 -27.05 -5.01
C LYS A 310 -4.73 -26.10 -4.01
N PHE A 311 -5.14 -26.19 -2.76
CA PHE A 311 -4.54 -25.49 -1.62
C PHE A 311 -3.80 -26.50 -0.75
N GLU A 312 -2.47 -26.54 -0.87
CA GLU A 312 -1.62 -27.54 -0.19
C GLU A 312 -1.70 -27.49 1.33
N ASP A 313 -1.99 -26.32 1.90
CA ASP A 313 -2.09 -26.08 3.34
C ASP A 313 -3.51 -26.32 3.90
N ALA A 314 -4.43 -26.82 3.09
CA ALA A 314 -5.80 -27.10 3.53
C ALA A 314 -5.94 -28.46 4.21
N ASP A 315 -6.73 -28.48 5.29
CA ASP A 315 -7.10 -29.67 6.08
C ASP A 315 -8.52 -30.19 5.78
N TRP A 316 -9.23 -29.52 4.88
CA TRP A 316 -10.60 -29.84 4.50
C TRP A 316 -10.67 -30.53 3.14
N LYS A 317 -11.66 -31.40 2.97
CA LYS A 317 -12.01 -32.05 1.71
C LYS A 317 -13.42 -31.62 1.32
N LEU A 318 -13.63 -31.23 0.07
CA LEU A 318 -14.95 -30.86 -0.42
C LEU A 318 -15.74 -32.14 -0.73
N GLU A 319 -17.04 -32.14 -0.45
CA GLU A 319 -17.90 -33.25 -0.82
C GLU A 319 -17.92 -33.42 -2.35
N GLY A 320 -17.71 -34.64 -2.82
CA GLY A 320 -17.59 -34.94 -4.25
C GLY A 320 -16.19 -34.74 -4.86
N THR A 321 -15.19 -34.24 -4.12
CA THR A 321 -13.79 -34.28 -4.57
C THR A 321 -13.08 -35.51 -4.05
N GLU A 322 -12.11 -36.04 -4.78
CA GLU A 322 -11.27 -37.14 -4.31
C GLU A 322 -10.13 -36.65 -3.41
N GLU A 323 -9.71 -35.41 -3.61
CA GLU A 323 -8.54 -34.80 -2.97
C GLU A 323 -8.88 -33.77 -1.88
N VAL A 324 -8.04 -33.74 -0.84
CA VAL A 324 -8.00 -32.69 0.19
C VAL A 324 -7.55 -31.37 -0.43
N GLY A 325 -8.15 -30.26 0.00
CA GLY A 325 -7.76 -28.91 -0.42
C GLY A 325 -8.11 -28.53 -1.85
N LEU A 326 -8.86 -29.36 -2.57
CA LEU A 326 -9.31 -29.06 -3.93
C LEU A 326 -10.61 -28.25 -3.89
N TYR A 327 -10.66 -27.13 -4.61
CA TYR A 327 -11.83 -26.26 -4.63
C TYR A 327 -12.18 -25.75 -6.05
N PRO A 328 -13.46 -25.80 -6.46
CA PRO A 328 -13.91 -25.26 -7.74
C PRO A 328 -14.02 -23.73 -7.68
N ILE A 329 -13.27 -23.04 -8.53
CA ILE A 329 -13.35 -21.59 -8.70
C ILE A 329 -14.12 -21.29 -9.98
N THR A 330 -15.32 -20.75 -9.84
CA THR A 330 -16.24 -20.43 -10.94
C THR A 330 -16.12 -18.97 -11.37
N ARG A 331 -16.69 -18.66 -12.55
CA ARG A 331 -16.75 -17.30 -13.08
C ARG A 331 -17.50 -16.38 -12.10
N THR A 332 -17.08 -15.11 -12.06
CA THR A 332 -17.79 -14.06 -11.36
C THR A 332 -17.84 -12.80 -12.21
N THR A 333 -18.86 -11.97 -11.97
CA THR A 333 -19.07 -10.73 -12.69
C THR A 333 -18.87 -9.53 -11.78
N ARG A 334 -18.15 -8.53 -12.27
CA ARG A 334 -17.92 -7.26 -11.58
C ARG A 334 -18.14 -6.07 -12.50
N ASN A 335 -18.75 -5.02 -11.96
CA ASN A 335 -18.93 -3.75 -12.67
C ASN A 335 -17.74 -2.84 -12.38
N TRP A 336 -16.93 -2.57 -13.39
CA TRP A 336 -15.83 -1.60 -13.33
C TRP A 336 -16.20 -0.34 -14.13
N LYS A 337 -15.53 0.79 -13.85
CA LYS A 337 -15.87 2.09 -14.44
C LYS A 337 -14.76 2.55 -15.40
N LEU A 338 -15.13 3.02 -16.58
CA LEU A 338 -14.21 3.63 -17.55
C LEU A 338 -13.79 5.04 -17.12
N ASP A 339 -14.64 5.72 -16.36
CA ASP A 339 -14.45 7.10 -15.90
C ASP A 339 -14.17 7.17 -14.39
N LYS A 340 -13.31 6.29 -13.84
CA LYS A 340 -12.98 6.25 -12.39
C LYS A 340 -12.60 7.60 -11.80
N ASN A 341 -12.00 8.48 -12.60
CA ASN A 341 -11.55 9.80 -12.17
C ASN A 341 -12.68 10.84 -12.08
N ARG A 342 -13.86 10.56 -12.66
CA ARG A 342 -15.05 11.42 -12.57
C ARG A 342 -15.72 11.22 -11.21
N LYS A 343 -16.27 12.29 -10.62
CA LYS A 343 -17.04 12.23 -9.37
C LYS A 343 -18.48 12.70 -9.60
N PRO A 344 -19.50 11.81 -9.57
CA PRO A 344 -19.41 10.35 -9.47
C PRO A 344 -19.03 9.69 -10.83
N PRO A 345 -18.40 8.50 -10.81
CA PRO A 345 -18.15 7.72 -12.03
C PRO A 345 -19.46 7.09 -12.53
N LYS A 346 -19.64 7.10 -13.85
CA LYS A 346 -20.92 6.75 -14.50
C LYS A 346 -20.77 5.60 -15.51
N LEU A 347 -19.69 5.59 -16.29
CA LEU A 347 -19.50 4.72 -17.44
C LEU A 347 -19.12 3.30 -17.04
N GLY A 348 -20.11 2.48 -16.69
CA GLY A 348 -19.92 1.10 -16.22
C GLY A 348 -19.75 0.06 -17.32
N VAL A 349 -18.91 -0.94 -17.05
CA VAL A 349 -18.70 -2.15 -17.85
C VAL A 349 -18.74 -3.36 -16.91
N ASP A 350 -19.57 -4.34 -17.24
CA ASP A 350 -19.61 -5.63 -16.55
C ASP A 350 -18.58 -6.57 -17.16
N ARG A 351 -17.64 -7.03 -16.34
CA ARG A 351 -16.64 -8.03 -16.71
C ARG A 351 -16.95 -9.37 -16.06
N GLU A 352 -17.05 -10.43 -16.85
CA GLU A 352 -17.11 -11.82 -16.38
C GLU A 352 -15.76 -12.52 -16.59
N GLN A 353 -15.20 -13.10 -15.53
CA GLN A 353 -13.95 -13.87 -15.55
C GLN A 353 -13.83 -14.76 -14.29
N ILE A 354 -12.95 -15.76 -14.33
CA ILE A 354 -12.50 -16.50 -13.14
C ILE A 354 -11.71 -15.56 -12.20
N PRO A 355 -12.02 -15.48 -10.88
CA PRO A 355 -11.36 -14.59 -9.93
C PRO A 355 -9.97 -15.09 -9.48
N LEU A 356 -9.09 -15.34 -10.45
CA LEU A 356 -7.70 -15.78 -10.28
C LEU A 356 -6.73 -14.84 -10.99
N VAL A 357 -5.50 -14.79 -10.51
CA VAL A 357 -4.35 -14.15 -11.16
C VAL A 357 -3.10 -15.01 -10.92
N PRO A 358 -2.13 -15.09 -11.83
CA PRO A 358 -0.87 -15.76 -11.53
C PRO A 358 -0.18 -15.16 -10.30
N ALA A 359 0.46 -16.00 -9.50
CA ALA A 359 1.02 -15.61 -8.20
C ALA A 359 2.56 -15.48 -8.20
N PHE A 360 3.15 -15.10 -9.33
CA PHE A 360 4.62 -14.94 -9.43
C PHE A 360 5.11 -13.56 -9.00
N ALA A 361 4.25 -12.55 -9.05
CA ALA A 361 4.56 -11.18 -8.68
C ALA A 361 3.44 -10.54 -7.85
N ILE A 362 3.83 -9.74 -6.86
CA ILE A 362 2.94 -8.97 -6.00
C ILE A 362 3.42 -7.52 -5.88
N THR A 363 2.53 -6.63 -5.47
CA THR A 363 2.93 -5.27 -5.09
C THR A 363 3.55 -5.25 -3.70
N ALA A 364 4.37 -4.24 -3.41
CA ALA A 364 4.95 -4.06 -2.07
C ALA A 364 3.87 -3.98 -0.97
N HIS A 365 2.74 -3.30 -1.21
CA HIS A 365 1.60 -3.30 -0.28
C HIS A 365 1.09 -4.72 0.02
N ALA A 366 0.92 -5.56 -1.00
CA ALA A 366 0.46 -6.94 -0.82
C ALA A 366 1.48 -7.87 -0.14
N SER A 367 2.74 -7.41 0.01
CA SER A 367 3.81 -8.11 0.72
C SER A 367 3.87 -7.76 2.21
N GLN A 368 3.25 -6.67 2.65
CA GLN A 368 3.25 -6.26 4.06
C GLN A 368 2.69 -7.37 4.98
N GLY A 369 3.24 -7.48 6.18
CA GLY A 369 2.97 -8.61 7.09
C GLY A 369 3.55 -9.98 6.69
N LYS A 370 3.98 -10.19 5.44
CA LYS A 370 4.48 -11.51 4.99
C LYS A 370 5.97 -11.69 5.27
N THR A 371 6.36 -12.94 5.52
CA THR A 371 7.76 -13.41 5.44
C THR A 371 7.86 -14.31 4.22
N LEU A 372 8.77 -13.99 3.30
CA LEU A 372 8.98 -14.73 2.05
C LEU A 372 10.26 -15.56 2.16
N ILE A 373 10.25 -16.76 1.58
CA ILE A 373 11.41 -17.67 1.56
C ILE A 373 12.54 -17.05 0.74
N ALA A 374 12.21 -16.54 -0.45
CA ALA A 374 13.11 -15.77 -1.28
C ALA A 374 12.32 -14.73 -2.10
N VAL A 375 12.98 -13.63 -2.45
CA VAL A 375 12.33 -12.51 -3.13
C VAL A 375 13.22 -11.89 -4.21
N LEU A 376 12.61 -11.51 -5.33
CA LEU A 376 13.23 -10.69 -6.36
C LEU A 376 12.67 -9.27 -6.27
N LEU A 377 13.55 -8.28 -6.11
CA LEU A 377 13.18 -6.90 -5.82
C LEU A 377 13.50 -5.98 -6.99
N ASP A 378 12.58 -5.10 -7.35
CA ASP A 378 12.90 -3.92 -8.15
C ASP A 378 12.95 -2.68 -7.26
N LEU A 379 14.15 -2.13 -7.04
CA LEU A 379 14.36 -0.91 -6.26
C LEU A 379 14.50 0.34 -7.13
N ASN A 380 14.55 0.19 -8.46
CA ASN A 380 14.60 1.32 -9.38
C ASN A 380 13.18 1.73 -9.77
N VAL A 381 12.61 2.64 -8.98
CA VAL A 381 11.19 3.01 -9.03
C VAL A 381 11.01 4.50 -9.37
N ASP A 382 9.80 4.88 -9.78
CA ASP A 382 9.44 6.29 -10.03
C ASP A 382 9.67 7.14 -8.77
N SER A 383 10.09 8.39 -8.96
CA SER A 383 10.39 9.35 -7.88
C SER A 383 9.19 9.65 -6.97
N ARG A 384 7.96 9.40 -7.43
CA ARG A 384 6.71 9.52 -6.66
C ARG A 384 6.45 8.31 -5.75
N THR A 385 7.17 7.22 -5.93
CA THR A 385 7.06 6.04 -5.06
C THR A 385 7.45 6.41 -3.64
N HIS A 386 6.64 5.98 -2.67
CA HIS A 386 6.84 6.31 -1.26
C HIS A 386 8.21 5.87 -0.73
N ALA A 387 8.82 6.66 0.15
CA ALA A 387 10.17 6.40 0.68
C ALA A 387 10.28 5.04 1.40
N ALA A 388 9.22 4.64 2.12
CA ALA A 388 9.14 3.35 2.81
C ALA A 388 9.14 2.11 1.89
N TYR A 389 9.03 2.28 0.57
CA TYR A 389 9.01 1.16 -0.37
C TYR A 389 10.22 0.23 -0.18
N GLY A 390 11.43 0.79 -0.13
CA GLY A 390 12.67 0.02 0.03
C GLY A 390 12.66 -0.83 1.29
N THR A 391 12.31 -0.22 2.42
CA THR A 391 12.20 -0.91 3.72
C THR A 391 11.16 -2.01 3.71
N VAL A 392 9.97 -1.75 3.14
CA VAL A 392 8.92 -2.75 3.05
C VAL A 392 9.43 -3.95 2.28
N VAL A 393 9.98 -3.77 1.08
CA VAL A 393 10.36 -4.91 0.26
C VAL A 393 11.61 -5.64 0.79
N ALA A 394 12.57 -4.90 1.36
CA ALA A 394 13.82 -5.44 1.91
C ALA A 394 13.62 -6.22 3.23
N SER A 395 12.58 -5.87 4.01
CA SER A 395 12.30 -6.51 5.30
C SER A 395 11.53 -7.84 5.21
N ARG A 396 11.22 -8.33 4.00
CA ARG A 396 10.41 -9.54 3.80
C ARG A 396 11.15 -10.86 4.02
N VAL A 397 12.48 -10.82 4.10
CA VAL A 397 13.34 -12.02 4.15
C VAL A 397 14.06 -12.19 5.48
N ARG A 398 14.61 -13.38 5.72
CA ARG A 398 15.34 -13.73 6.95
C ARG A 398 16.85 -13.54 6.84
N SER A 399 17.40 -13.50 5.62
CA SER A 399 18.82 -13.30 5.35
C SER A 399 19.06 -12.46 4.09
N ARG A 400 20.22 -11.82 3.97
CA ARG A 400 20.67 -11.20 2.70
C ARG A 400 20.71 -12.20 1.53
N HIS A 401 20.88 -13.49 1.82
CA HIS A 401 21.01 -14.55 0.82
C HIS A 401 19.67 -14.90 0.16
N ASP A 402 18.57 -14.45 0.72
CA ASP A 402 17.21 -14.79 0.30
C ASP A 402 16.61 -13.69 -0.60
N LEU A 403 17.43 -12.72 -1.03
CA LEU A 403 16.97 -11.67 -1.92
C LEU A 403 17.98 -11.39 -3.04
N LEU A 404 17.44 -11.01 -4.18
CA LEU A 404 18.20 -10.42 -5.29
C LEU A 404 17.49 -9.16 -5.75
N ILE A 405 18.27 -8.16 -6.14
CA ILE A 405 17.78 -6.88 -6.67
C ILE A 405 17.96 -6.94 -8.19
N LEU A 406 16.85 -6.87 -8.93
CA LEU A 406 16.78 -7.16 -10.36
C LEU A 406 17.66 -6.27 -11.22
N ARG A 407 17.89 -5.02 -10.80
CA ARG A 407 18.65 -4.04 -11.57
C ARG A 407 19.26 -2.96 -10.68
N PRO A 408 20.33 -2.28 -11.14
CA PRO A 408 20.87 -1.12 -10.45
C PRO A 408 19.81 -0.04 -10.19
N PHE A 409 19.94 0.64 -9.06
CA PHE A 409 19.04 1.70 -8.64
C PHE A 409 19.83 2.92 -8.15
N PRO A 410 19.31 4.15 -8.36
CA PRO A 410 20.01 5.35 -7.92
C PRO A 410 19.91 5.55 -6.40
N LEU A 411 21.02 5.98 -5.79
CA LEU A 411 21.12 6.21 -4.35
C LEU A 411 20.11 7.25 -3.83
N TRP A 412 19.90 8.33 -4.59
CA TRP A 412 19.05 9.45 -4.17
C TRP A 412 17.59 9.05 -3.90
N LEU A 413 17.07 7.96 -4.49
CA LEU A 413 15.72 7.45 -4.20
C LEU A 413 15.54 7.05 -2.73
N PHE A 414 16.62 6.67 -2.08
CA PHE A 414 16.68 6.21 -0.68
C PHE A 414 17.43 7.19 0.22
N GLN A 415 17.65 8.43 -0.23
CA GLN A 415 18.21 9.55 0.55
C GLN A 415 17.22 10.74 0.67
N ARG A 416 15.91 10.46 0.56
CA ARG A 416 14.86 11.49 0.58
C ARG A 416 14.41 11.90 2.00
N GLY A 417 15.01 11.30 3.02
CA GLY A 417 14.59 11.43 4.41
C GLY A 417 13.31 10.65 4.72
N ALA A 418 13.16 10.30 5.99
CA ALA A 418 11.95 9.65 6.49
C ALA A 418 10.78 10.65 6.56
N THR A 419 9.56 10.14 6.38
CA THR A 419 8.36 10.96 6.58
C THR A 419 8.25 11.38 8.04
N GLU A 420 8.04 12.67 8.28
CA GLU A 420 8.06 13.25 9.62
C GLU A 420 6.88 12.80 10.50
N GLY A 421 5.71 12.57 9.89
CA GLY A 421 4.47 12.24 10.59
C GLY A 421 4.58 11.02 11.54
N PRO A 422 5.00 9.84 11.06
CA PRO A 422 5.27 8.66 11.89
C PRO A 422 6.17 8.92 13.10
N GLY A 423 7.30 9.60 12.88
CA GLY A 423 8.24 9.92 13.96
C GLY A 423 7.61 10.82 15.03
N LEU A 424 6.90 11.87 14.62
CA LEU A 424 6.24 12.78 15.55
C LEU A 424 5.06 12.14 16.28
N LEU A 425 4.28 11.29 15.59
CA LEU A 425 3.19 10.53 16.21
C LEU A 425 3.73 9.60 17.30
N LEU A 426 4.79 8.83 17.02
CA LEU A 426 5.37 7.91 17.98
C LEU A 426 5.92 8.65 19.21
N ARG A 427 6.60 9.79 19.02
CA ARG A 427 7.03 10.65 20.14
C ARG A 427 5.84 11.09 21.01
N LYS A 428 4.74 11.50 20.38
CA LYS A 428 3.52 11.90 21.09
C LYS A 428 2.94 10.74 21.90
N LEU A 429 2.81 9.56 21.28
CA LEU A 429 2.25 8.37 21.93
C LEU A 429 3.15 7.83 23.04
N ARG A 430 4.47 8.05 22.97
CA ARG A 430 5.40 7.76 24.07
C ARG A 430 5.24 8.70 25.26
N GLY A 431 4.56 9.83 25.08
CA GLY A 431 4.51 10.89 26.08
C GLY A 431 5.79 11.74 26.13
N ASP A 432 6.61 11.70 25.08
CA ASP A 432 7.79 12.56 24.98
C ASP A 432 7.37 14.03 25.03
N HIS A 433 8.23 14.88 25.60
CA HIS A 433 8.07 16.31 25.44
C HIS A 433 8.22 16.69 23.96
N ILE A 434 7.19 17.34 23.43
CA ILE A 434 7.16 17.91 22.09
C ILE A 434 6.85 19.39 22.25
N ASP A 435 7.80 20.23 21.84
CA ASP A 435 7.57 21.65 21.72
C ASP A 435 6.71 21.93 20.48
N TRP A 436 5.39 21.89 20.68
CA TRP A 436 4.42 22.15 19.61
C TRP A 436 4.52 23.58 19.09
N GLU A 437 4.90 24.53 19.94
CA GLU A 437 5.03 25.94 19.56
C GLU A 437 6.26 26.14 18.67
N ALA A 438 7.42 25.61 19.04
CA ALA A 438 8.62 25.67 18.19
C ALA A 438 8.42 24.95 16.85
N LEU A 439 7.76 23.78 16.85
CA LEU A 439 7.41 23.08 15.60
C LEU A 439 6.46 23.91 14.73
N HIS A 440 5.50 24.59 15.35
CA HIS A 440 4.59 25.47 14.66
C HIS A 440 5.35 26.67 14.08
N GLU A 441 6.14 27.39 14.87
CA GLU A 441 6.91 28.56 14.43
C GLU A 441 7.95 28.21 13.35
N ALA A 442 8.63 27.07 13.44
CA ALA A 442 9.57 26.61 12.41
C ALA A 442 8.88 26.36 11.06
N ARG A 443 7.62 25.90 11.06
CA ARG A 443 6.80 25.69 9.85
C ARG A 443 6.07 26.94 9.41
N TRP A 444 5.87 27.88 10.33
CA TRP A 444 5.11 29.11 10.15
C TRP A 444 5.98 30.34 10.33
N PRO A 445 7.12 30.44 9.62
CA PRO A 445 8.05 31.53 9.84
C PRO A 445 7.35 32.87 9.65
N ARG A 446 7.58 33.78 10.60
CA ARG A 446 6.99 35.12 10.62
C ARG A 446 8.07 36.16 10.39
N ALA A 447 7.81 37.06 9.45
CA ALA A 447 8.69 38.19 9.17
C ALA A 447 7.92 39.52 9.27
N PRO A 448 8.58 40.61 9.68
CA PRO A 448 7.98 41.93 9.64
C PRO A 448 7.76 42.37 8.18
N CYS A 449 6.58 42.91 7.88
CA CYS A 449 6.32 43.56 6.60
C CYS A 449 7.06 44.91 6.54
N GLN A 450 7.75 45.19 5.43
CA GLN A 450 8.49 46.43 5.25
C GLN A 450 7.62 47.69 5.44
N THR A 451 6.36 47.65 4.95
CA THR A 451 5.44 48.79 4.96
C THR A 451 4.68 48.94 6.27
N CYS A 452 3.87 47.93 6.66
CA CYS A 452 3.03 48.06 7.87
C CYS A 452 3.75 47.70 9.19
N LYS A 453 5.00 47.22 9.13
CA LYS A 453 5.84 46.76 10.25
C LYS A 453 5.25 45.63 11.11
N LYS A 454 4.02 45.18 10.84
CA LYS A 454 3.41 44.01 11.50
C LYS A 454 4.18 42.74 11.14
N ARG A 455 4.44 41.88 12.13
CA ARG A 455 4.94 40.51 11.89
C ARG A 455 3.82 39.69 11.29
N LYS A 456 4.06 39.18 10.10
CA LYS A 456 3.10 38.40 9.32
C LYS A 456 3.70 37.04 9.00
N SER A 457 2.85 36.04 8.91
CA SER A 457 3.25 34.71 8.48
C SER A 457 3.59 34.71 6.99
N TRP A 458 4.42 33.75 6.57
CA TRP A 458 4.93 33.70 5.21
C TRP A 458 3.86 33.64 4.11
N ASP A 459 2.70 33.03 4.38
CA ASP A 459 1.55 32.95 3.47
C ASP A 459 0.87 34.30 3.23
N GLN A 460 1.14 35.29 4.08
CA GLN A 460 0.72 36.67 3.86
C GLN A 460 1.70 37.45 2.97
N PHE A 461 2.70 36.79 2.38
CA PHE A 461 3.63 37.36 1.40
C PHE A 461 3.48 36.62 0.06
N ALA A 462 3.64 37.35 -1.04
CA ALA A 462 3.81 36.72 -2.34
C ALA A 462 5.14 35.93 -2.36
N HIS A 463 5.25 34.85 -3.15
CA HIS A 463 6.45 34.00 -3.18
C HIS A 463 7.74 34.81 -3.40
N ALA A 464 7.76 35.72 -4.37
CA ALA A 464 8.91 36.58 -4.64
C ALA A 464 9.28 37.48 -3.45
N GLN A 465 8.29 38.01 -2.73
CA GLN A 465 8.51 38.84 -1.54
C GLN A 465 9.03 38.03 -0.35
N TRP A 466 8.60 36.77 -0.25
CA TRP A 466 9.10 35.86 0.78
C TRP A 466 10.55 35.41 0.51
N GLU A 467 10.92 35.19 -0.75
CA GLU A 467 12.31 34.87 -1.12
C GLU A 467 13.27 36.05 -0.87
N LEU A 468 12.81 37.30 -1.00
CA LEU A 468 13.56 38.47 -0.53
C LEU A 468 13.84 38.38 0.98
N ILE A 469 12.81 38.12 1.78
CA ILE A 469 12.91 37.96 3.24
C ILE A 469 13.87 36.82 3.61
N ARG A 470 13.79 35.68 2.92
CA ARG A 470 14.72 34.54 3.12
C ARG A 470 16.17 34.87 2.78
N SER A 471 16.36 35.82 1.87
CA SER A 471 17.67 36.35 1.50
C SER A 471 18.10 37.54 2.37
N ASN A 472 17.49 37.70 3.55
CA ASN A 472 17.71 38.81 4.48
C ASN A 472 17.45 40.21 3.88
N ARG A 473 16.52 40.32 2.92
CA ARG A 473 16.07 41.60 2.35
C ARG A 473 14.66 41.93 2.83
N ASP A 474 14.30 43.19 2.75
CA ASP A 474 12.95 43.63 3.09
C ASP A 474 11.91 43.06 2.11
N GLY A 475 10.77 42.60 2.65
CA GLY A 475 9.64 42.13 1.85
C GLY A 475 8.31 42.73 2.29
N LYS A 476 7.37 42.83 1.35
CA LYS A 476 6.07 43.48 1.53
C LYS A 476 4.93 42.47 1.54
N CYS A 477 4.04 42.54 2.54
CA CYS A 477 2.90 41.62 2.64
C CYS A 477 1.83 41.89 1.58
N LEU A 478 1.00 40.88 1.28
CA LEU A 478 -0.06 40.92 0.28
C LEU A 478 -1.06 42.06 0.49
N GLU A 479 -1.48 42.33 1.73
CA GLU A 479 -2.37 43.45 2.04
C GLU A 479 -1.76 44.80 1.64
N CYS A 480 -0.49 45.04 2.00
CA CYS A 480 0.17 46.28 1.63
C CYS A 480 0.45 46.35 0.13
N GLN A 481 0.73 45.23 -0.54
CA GLN A 481 0.86 45.20 -2.00
C GLN A 481 -0.46 45.55 -2.69
N ARG A 482 -1.60 45.07 -2.17
CA ARG A 482 -2.94 45.41 -2.66
C ARG A 482 -3.33 46.86 -2.36
N ALA A 483 -2.92 47.39 -1.21
CA ALA A 483 -3.18 48.78 -0.84
C ALA A 483 -2.44 49.78 -1.74
N ASP A 484 -1.23 49.43 -2.18
CA ASP A 484 -0.44 50.25 -3.11
C ASP A 484 -0.97 50.21 -4.55
N ASN A 485 -1.68 49.14 -4.93
CA ASN A 485 -2.22 48.98 -6.27
C ASN A 485 -3.65 48.40 -6.23
N PRO A 486 -4.65 49.22 -5.87
CA PRO A 486 -6.04 48.80 -5.65
C PRO A 486 -6.78 48.38 -6.94
N LYS A 487 -6.22 48.75 -8.10
CA LYS A 487 -6.54 48.18 -9.40
C LYS A 487 -5.40 47.22 -9.71
N GLY A 488 -5.59 45.91 -9.56
CA GLY A 488 -4.53 44.93 -9.85
C GLY A 488 -4.04 45.00 -11.30
N PRO A 489 -3.10 44.12 -11.72
CA PRO A 489 -3.07 43.75 -13.12
C PRO A 489 -4.43 43.23 -13.60
#